data_AF-A0A4Q6C4B5-F1
#
_entry.id   AF-A0A4Q6C4B5-F1
#
_cell.length_a   1.000
_cell.length_b   1.000
_cell.length_c   1.000
_cell.angle_alpha   90.00
_cell.angle_beta   90.00
_cell.angle_gamma   90.00
#
_symmetry.space_group_name_H-M   'P 1'
#
loop_
_entity.id
_entity.type
_entity.pdbx_description
1 polymer ?
#
loop_
_entity_poly.entity_id
_entity_poly.type
_entity_poly.pdbx_seq_one_letter_code
_entity_poly.pdbx_strand_id
1 'polypeptide(L)'
;MKTIFDETQKAEIFKKCDRYLNGNYPRSVKDQLADLAAKTQQDEKADTYGKGPIIEEFEAEVATLLGKPAALFLPSGTMAQLIALRIWCDRKKQPHFAMHATSHLALHEQNAYEHLHNLKASFLGDAKKCLTL
;
A
#
# COMPACT_ATOMS: atom_id res chain seq x y z
N MET A 1 3.00 22.40 -24.90
CA MET A 1 3.35 23.11 -23.65
C MET A 1 4.86 23.02 -23.49
N LYS A 2 5.60 24.12 -23.66
CA LYS A 2 7.07 24.12 -23.47
C LYS A 2 7.36 23.97 -21.98
N THR A 3 8.13 22.95 -21.62
CA THR A 3 8.58 22.74 -20.24
C THR A 3 9.51 23.88 -19.85
N ILE A 4 9.17 24.63 -18.80
CA ILE A 4 9.95 25.80 -18.32
C ILE A 4 11.28 25.37 -17.71
N PHE A 5 11.36 24.13 -17.21
CA PHE A 5 12.56 23.53 -16.65
C PHE A 5 12.74 22.10 -17.17
N ASP A 6 13.99 21.71 -17.42
CA ASP A 6 14.35 20.31 -17.63
C ASP A 6 14.40 19.54 -16.29
N GLU A 7 14.51 18.20 -16.35
CA GLU A 7 14.51 17.35 -15.15
C GLU A 7 15.66 17.66 -14.18
N THR A 8 16.83 18.02 -14.70
CA THR A 8 18.00 18.37 -13.89
C THR A 8 17.77 19.68 -13.14
N GLN A 9 17.23 20.69 -13.83
CA GLN A 9 16.86 21.98 -13.24
C GLN A 9 15.77 21.82 -12.17
N LYS A 10 14.76 20.98 -12.42
CA LYS A 10 13.73 20.66 -11.42
C LYS A 10 14.34 20.02 -10.17
N ALA A 11 15.22 19.04 -10.34
CA ALA A 11 15.88 18.37 -9.22
C ALA A 11 16.74 19.34 -8.39
N GLU A 12 17.47 20.25 -9.03
CA GLU A 12 18.27 21.27 -8.35
C GLU A 12 17.44 22.31 -7.61
N ILE A 13 16.30 22.73 -8.18
CA ILE A 13 15.34 23.59 -7.48
C ILE A 13 14.76 22.84 -6.28
N PHE A 14 14.37 21.58 -6.45
CA PHE A 14 13.77 20.77 -5.40
C PHE A 14 14.71 20.53 -4.22
N LYS A 15 16.02 20.38 -4.45
CA LYS A 15 17.05 20.27 -3.40
C LYS A 15 17.25 21.56 -2.60
N LYS A 16 16.94 22.72 -3.18
CA LYS A 16 17.07 24.02 -2.52
C LYS A 16 15.84 24.39 -1.70
N CYS A 17 14.73 23.65 -1.84
CA CYS A 17 13.54 23.86 -1.04
C CYS A 17 13.77 23.41 0.41
N ASP A 18 13.39 24.25 1.36
CA ASP A 18 13.37 23.95 2.80
C ASP A 18 11.98 23.50 3.28
N ARG A 19 10.95 23.66 2.43
CA ARG A 19 9.55 23.30 2.69
C ARG A 19 8.91 22.64 1.48
N TYR A 20 8.01 21.69 1.75
CA TYR A 20 7.35 20.88 0.73
C TYR A 20 5.85 20.79 1.03
N LEU A 21 5.03 20.87 -0.02
CA LEU A 21 3.57 20.77 0.09
C LEU A 21 3.07 19.32 -0.01
N ASN A 22 3.84 18.43 -0.63
CA ASN A 22 3.46 17.04 -0.87
C ASN A 22 4.66 16.11 -0.69
N GLY A 23 4.44 14.95 -0.07
CA GLY A 23 5.45 13.92 0.18
C GLY A 23 6.34 14.18 1.41
N ASN A 24 7.20 13.21 1.70
CA ASN A 24 8.24 13.32 2.73
C ASN A 24 9.51 13.95 2.14
N TYR A 25 10.29 14.66 2.97
CA TYR A 25 11.60 15.19 2.56
C TYR A 25 12.51 14.07 2.02
N PRO A 26 13.17 14.23 0.86
CA PRO A 26 14.10 13.24 0.34
C PRO A 26 15.26 13.05 1.33
N ARG A 27 15.28 11.93 2.03
CA ARG A 27 16.37 11.55 2.93
C ARG A 27 17.38 10.72 2.18
N SER A 28 18.67 10.96 2.44
CA SER A 28 19.71 10.07 1.93
C SER A 28 19.55 8.67 2.53
N VAL A 29 20.05 7.65 1.84
CA VAL A 29 20.06 6.27 2.37
C VAL A 29 20.77 6.20 3.73
N LYS A 30 21.86 6.98 3.88
CA LYS A 30 22.60 7.08 5.14
C LYS A 30 21.72 7.59 6.28
N ASP A 31 20.98 8.68 6.05
CA ASP A 31 20.09 9.24 7.07
C ASP A 31 18.93 8.29 7.39
N GLN A 32 18.45 7.55 6.39
CA GLN A 32 17.42 6.55 6.59
C GLN A 32 17.87 5.40 7.47
N LEU A 33 19.05 4.85 7.19
CA LEU A 33 19.62 3.76 7.98
C LEU A 33 20.00 4.22 9.38
N ALA A 34 20.54 5.44 9.53
CA ALA A 34 20.87 5.99 10.85
C ALA A 34 19.63 6.21 11.73
N ASP A 35 18.54 6.72 11.15
CA ASP A 35 17.26 6.90 11.84
C ASP A 35 16.62 5.55 12.24
N LEU A 36 16.68 4.54 11.37
CA LEU A 36 16.22 3.19 11.70
C LEU A 36 17.05 2.61 12.85
N ALA A 37 18.38 2.64 12.75
CA ALA A 37 19.28 2.14 13.78
C ALA A 37 19.09 2.84 15.14
N ALA A 38 18.78 4.14 15.14
CA ALA A 38 18.50 4.90 16.35
C ALA A 38 17.15 4.55 17.01
N LYS A 39 16.20 3.99 16.25
CA LYS A 39 14.86 3.61 16.73
C LYS A 39 14.75 2.14 17.13
N THR A 40 15.61 1.28 16.62
CA THR A 40 15.67 -0.15 16.97
C THR A 40 16.36 -0.38 18.31
N GLN A 41 15.89 -1.35 19.09
CA GLN A 41 16.56 -1.72 20.35
C GLN A 41 17.78 -2.61 20.12
N GLN A 42 18.76 -2.57 21.03
CA GLN A 42 20.03 -3.29 20.87
C GLN A 42 19.86 -4.81 20.70
N ASP A 43 18.89 -5.41 21.38
CA ASP A 43 18.61 -6.85 21.35
C ASP A 43 17.31 -7.18 20.61
N GLU A 44 16.80 -6.25 19.78
CA GLU A 44 15.59 -6.44 18.99
C GLU A 44 15.79 -7.56 17.97
N LYS A 45 14.86 -8.51 17.94
CA LYS A 45 14.91 -9.65 17.04
C LYS A 45 13.97 -9.42 15.87
N ALA A 46 14.47 -9.65 14.66
CA ALA A 46 13.63 -9.72 13.48
C ALA A 46 12.57 -10.81 13.65
N ASP A 47 11.42 -10.62 13.01
CA ASP A 47 10.46 -11.70 12.85
C ASP A 47 11.04 -12.81 11.95
N THR A 48 10.47 -13.99 12.04
CA THR A 48 10.83 -15.15 11.23
C THR A 48 9.56 -15.76 10.67
N TYR A 49 9.36 -15.59 9.35
CA TYR A 49 8.18 -16.10 8.63
C TYR A 49 6.83 -15.66 9.25
N GLY A 50 6.71 -14.39 9.63
CA GLY A 50 5.46 -13.86 10.21
C GLY A 50 5.24 -14.25 11.68
N LYS A 51 6.33 -14.53 12.40
CA LYS A 51 6.32 -14.85 13.83
C LYS A 51 7.40 -14.09 14.57
N GLY A 52 7.08 -13.65 15.77
CA GLY A 52 7.99 -12.90 16.63
C GLY A 52 7.36 -11.60 17.13
N PRO A 53 7.92 -11.04 18.21
CA PRO A 53 7.28 -9.93 18.94
C PRO A 53 7.06 -8.71 18.05
N ILE A 54 8.04 -8.32 17.23
CA ILE A 54 7.95 -7.10 16.40
C ILE A 54 6.74 -7.08 15.45
N ILE A 55 6.47 -8.20 14.77
CA ILE A 55 5.36 -8.27 13.80
C ILE A 55 4.02 -8.51 14.50
N GLU A 56 3.99 -9.35 15.54
CA GLU A 56 2.77 -9.68 16.26
C GLU A 56 2.24 -8.48 17.08
N GLU A 57 3.12 -7.70 17.69
CA GLU A 57 2.76 -6.46 18.40
C GLU A 57 2.23 -5.40 17.43
N PHE A 58 2.87 -5.23 16.28
CA PHE A 58 2.40 -4.32 15.24
C PHE A 58 1.03 -4.73 14.69
N GLU A 59 0.83 -6.02 14.41
CA GLU A 59 -0.47 -6.54 13.97
C GLU A 59 -1.56 -6.32 15.04
N ALA A 60 -1.26 -6.52 16.32
CA ALA A 60 -2.19 -6.27 17.41
C ALA A 60 -2.54 -4.78 17.56
N GLU A 61 -1.56 -3.89 17.42
CA GLU A 61 -1.75 -2.43 17.41
C GLU A 61 -2.71 -2.02 16.29
N VAL A 62 -2.45 -2.48 15.05
CA VAL A 62 -3.28 -2.16 13.89
C VAL A 62 -4.69 -2.76 14.02
N ALA A 63 -4.82 -3.97 14.54
CA ALA A 63 -6.12 -4.59 14.81
C ALA A 63 -6.96 -3.73 15.78
N THR A 64 -6.31 -3.26 16.86
CA THR A 64 -6.92 -2.37 17.86
C THR A 64 -7.34 -1.05 17.24
N LEU A 65 -6.43 -0.41 16.49
CA LEU A 65 -6.66 0.87 15.82
C LEU A 65 -7.88 0.83 14.88
N LEU A 66 -8.07 -0.28 14.16
CA LEU A 66 -9.15 -0.45 13.19
C LEU A 66 -10.43 -1.07 13.78
N GLY A 67 -10.44 -1.40 15.08
CA GLY A 67 -11.57 -2.08 15.73
C GLY A 67 -11.87 -3.44 15.10
N LYS A 68 -10.83 -4.18 14.70
CA LYS A 68 -10.93 -5.52 14.11
C LYS A 68 -10.38 -6.57 15.07
N PRO A 69 -10.89 -7.82 15.01
CA PRO A 69 -10.43 -8.88 15.91
C PRO A 69 -8.98 -9.30 15.67
N ALA A 70 -8.44 -9.05 14.47
CA ALA A 70 -7.06 -9.34 14.11
C ALA A 70 -6.64 -8.48 12.89
N ALA A 71 -5.33 -8.33 12.70
CA ALA A 71 -4.71 -7.80 11.49
C ALA A 71 -3.56 -8.74 11.05
N LEU A 72 -3.08 -8.55 9.83
CA LEU A 72 -1.96 -9.31 9.25
C LEU A 72 -1.09 -8.35 8.46
N PHE A 73 0.21 -8.33 8.73
CA PHE A 73 1.19 -7.58 7.96
C PHE A 73 1.44 -8.29 6.63
N LEU A 74 1.37 -7.54 5.53
CA LEU A 74 1.66 -8.04 4.20
C LEU A 74 2.59 -7.06 3.48
N PRO A 75 3.49 -7.57 2.61
CA PRO A 75 4.51 -6.76 1.97
C PRO A 75 3.94 -5.73 0.99
N SER A 76 2.69 -5.87 0.54
CA SER A 76 2.04 -4.89 -0.33
C SER A 76 0.51 -4.88 -0.19
N GLY A 77 -0.09 -3.73 -0.51
CA GLY A 77 -1.54 -3.60 -0.62
C GLY A 77 -2.16 -4.47 -1.72
N THR A 78 -1.45 -4.65 -2.84
CA THR A 78 -1.85 -5.56 -3.93
C THR A 78 -2.04 -6.99 -3.43
N MET A 79 -1.07 -7.54 -2.70
CA MET A 79 -1.19 -8.89 -2.14
C MET A 79 -2.35 -8.97 -1.13
N ALA A 80 -2.46 -7.98 -0.24
CA ALA A 80 -3.49 -7.93 0.79
C ALA A 80 -4.91 -7.91 0.22
N GLN A 81 -5.17 -7.05 -0.77
CA GLN A 81 -6.50 -6.88 -1.35
C GLN A 81 -6.91 -8.10 -2.19
N LEU A 82 -6.00 -8.71 -2.95
CA LEU A 82 -6.29 -9.93 -3.69
C LEU A 82 -6.63 -11.11 -2.78
N ILE A 83 -5.88 -11.29 -1.69
CA ILE A 83 -6.18 -12.31 -0.66
C ILE A 83 -7.57 -12.05 -0.06
N ALA A 84 -7.87 -10.80 0.32
CA ALA A 84 -9.16 -10.44 0.88
C ALA A 84 -10.32 -10.76 -0.09
N LEU A 85 -10.19 -10.38 -1.36
CA LEU A 85 -11.19 -10.67 -2.39
C LEU A 85 -11.38 -12.17 -2.58
N ARG A 86 -10.29 -12.93 -2.68
CA ARG A 86 -10.35 -14.39 -2.84
C ARG A 86 -11.07 -15.05 -1.68
N ILE A 87 -10.74 -14.69 -0.44
CA ILE A 87 -11.40 -15.22 0.76
C ILE A 87 -12.92 -14.95 0.72
N TRP A 88 -13.32 -13.72 0.38
CA TRP A 88 -14.74 -13.37 0.35
C TRP A 88 -15.51 -14.03 -0.81
N CYS A 89 -14.90 -14.13 -1.99
CA CYS A 89 -15.47 -14.84 -3.14
C CYS A 89 -15.67 -16.34 -2.83
N ASP A 90 -14.69 -17.00 -2.20
CA ASP A 90 -14.78 -18.40 -1.81
C ASP A 90 -15.89 -18.62 -0.77
N ARG A 91 -15.96 -17.77 0.26
CA ARG A 91 -17.03 -17.82 1.28
C ARG A 91 -18.43 -17.68 0.68
N LYS A 92 -18.57 -16.86 -0.36
CA LYS A 92 -19.84 -16.65 -1.07
C LYS A 92 -20.08 -17.63 -2.20
N LYS A 93 -19.10 -18.49 -2.53
CA LYS A 93 -19.11 -19.37 -3.72
C LYS A 93 -19.42 -18.60 -5.01
N GLN A 94 -18.88 -17.38 -5.10
CA GLN A 94 -19.10 -16.49 -6.24
C GLN A 94 -17.77 -15.89 -6.69
N PRO A 95 -17.23 -16.30 -7.86
CA PRO A 95 -15.93 -15.80 -8.36
C PRO A 95 -16.06 -14.42 -9.03
N HIS A 96 -17.02 -13.60 -8.58
CA HIS A 96 -17.37 -12.33 -9.19
C HIS A 96 -17.60 -11.28 -8.12
N PHE A 97 -16.91 -10.15 -8.23
CA PHE A 97 -17.03 -9.00 -7.35
C PHE A 97 -17.25 -7.70 -8.14
N ALA A 98 -17.52 -6.61 -7.43
CA ALA A 98 -17.73 -5.31 -8.02
C ALA A 98 -16.76 -4.29 -7.44
N MET A 99 -16.29 -3.36 -8.26
CA MET A 99 -15.39 -2.28 -7.84
C MET A 99 -15.59 -1.04 -8.72
N HIS A 100 -15.07 0.12 -8.29
CA HIS A 100 -15.05 1.30 -9.16
C HIS A 100 -14.02 1.14 -10.29
N ALA A 101 -14.28 1.77 -11.44
CA ALA A 101 -13.43 1.67 -12.64
C ALA A 101 -12.00 2.20 -12.44
N THR A 102 -11.76 3.05 -11.43
CA THR A 102 -10.43 3.55 -11.10
C THR A 102 -9.83 2.90 -9.85
N SER A 103 -10.34 1.73 -9.44
CA SER A 103 -9.72 0.94 -8.38
C SER A 103 -8.27 0.60 -8.73
N HIS A 104 -7.39 0.58 -7.73
CA HIS A 104 -5.98 0.21 -7.92
C HIS A 104 -5.83 -1.18 -8.55
N LEU A 105 -6.66 -2.13 -8.09
CA LEU A 105 -6.77 -3.49 -8.63
C LEU A 105 -7.04 -3.54 -10.14
N ALA A 106 -7.76 -2.54 -10.67
CA ALA A 106 -8.12 -2.47 -12.08
C ALA A 106 -7.04 -1.79 -12.93
N LEU A 107 -6.42 -0.72 -12.43
CA LEU A 107 -5.53 0.12 -13.22
C LEU A 107 -4.04 -0.18 -13.06
N HIS A 108 -3.63 -0.73 -11.91
CA HIS A 108 -2.23 -0.72 -11.49
C HIS A 108 -1.65 -2.09 -11.12
N GLU A 109 -2.45 -3.15 -11.25
CA GLU A 109 -2.06 -4.50 -10.80
C GLU A 109 -2.13 -5.55 -11.92
N GLN A 110 -2.09 -5.10 -13.19
CA GLN A 110 -1.97 -5.98 -14.36
C GLN A 110 -3.04 -7.10 -14.38
N ASN A 111 -4.26 -6.78 -13.94
CA ASN A 111 -5.37 -7.73 -13.83
C ASN A 111 -5.04 -8.99 -12.99
N ALA A 112 -4.23 -8.85 -11.94
CA ALA A 112 -3.80 -9.97 -11.12
C ALA A 112 -4.97 -10.77 -10.49
N TYR A 113 -6.10 -10.12 -10.19
CA TYR A 113 -7.31 -10.82 -9.69
C TYR A 113 -7.85 -11.83 -10.70
N GLU A 114 -7.72 -11.56 -11.99
CA GLU A 114 -8.12 -12.47 -13.07
C GLU A 114 -7.08 -13.57 -13.23
N HIS A 115 -5.80 -13.21 -13.38
CA HIS A 115 -4.75 -14.17 -13.71
C HIS A 115 -4.37 -15.12 -12.57
N LEU A 116 -4.35 -14.65 -11.33
CA LEU A 116 -3.90 -15.47 -10.18
C LEU A 116 -5.07 -16.20 -9.49
N HIS A 117 -6.28 -15.65 -9.60
CA HIS A 117 -7.42 -16.14 -8.82
C HIS A 117 -8.64 -16.51 -9.66
N ASN A 118 -8.62 -16.31 -10.99
CA ASN A 118 -9.75 -16.53 -11.89
C ASN A 118 -11.02 -15.79 -11.43
N LEU A 119 -10.87 -14.61 -10.82
CA LEU A 119 -11.99 -13.77 -10.41
C LEU A 119 -12.39 -12.82 -11.55
N LYS A 120 -13.67 -12.47 -11.57
CA LYS A 120 -14.27 -11.51 -12.50
C LYS A 120 -14.72 -10.25 -11.76
N ALA A 121 -14.66 -9.12 -12.45
CA ALA A 121 -15.06 -7.83 -11.90
C ALA A 121 -16.16 -7.16 -12.75
N SER A 122 -17.13 -6.55 -12.06
CA SER A 122 -18.02 -5.54 -12.65
C SER A 122 -17.63 -4.15 -12.17
N PHE A 123 -17.60 -3.19 -13.08
CA PHE A 123 -17.31 -1.80 -12.74
C PHE A 123 -18.57 -1.06 -12.32
N LEU A 124 -18.51 -0.37 -11.18
CA LEU A 124 -19.59 0.41 -10.61
C LEU A 124 -19.35 1.91 -10.82
N GLY A 125 -20.39 2.61 -11.28
CA GLY A 125 -20.38 4.06 -11.46
C GLY A 125 -19.61 4.52 -12.70
N ASP A 126 -19.33 5.82 -12.74
CA ASP A 126 -18.55 6.49 -13.80
C ASP A 126 -17.11 6.69 -13.33
N ALA A 127 -16.13 6.34 -14.16
CA ALA A 127 -14.71 6.50 -13.86
C ALA A 127 -14.30 7.95 -13.54
N LYS A 128 -15.05 8.94 -14.03
CA LYS A 128 -14.78 10.37 -13.83
C LYS A 128 -15.55 10.98 -12.65
N LYS A 129 -16.28 10.18 -11.88
CA LYS A 129 -17.08 10.65 -10.74
C LYS A 129 -16.78 9.83 -9.49
N CYS A 130 -16.87 10.49 -8.34
CA CYS A 130 -16.86 9.80 -7.05
C CYS A 130 -18.07 8.88 -6.94
N LEU A 131 -17.86 7.72 -6.33
CA LEU A 131 -18.97 6.85 -5.93
C LEU A 131 -19.73 7.52 -4.78
N THR A 132 -21.02 7.75 -4.96
CA THR A 132 -21.92 8.32 -3.95
C THR A 132 -23.00 7.30 -3.60
N LEU A 133 -23.39 7.25 -2.33
CA LEU A 133 -24.52 6.44 -1.83
C LEU A 133 -25.84 7.21 -1.95
#